data_AF-A0A940UW58-F1
#
_entry.id   AF-A0A940UW58-F1
#
_cell.length_a   1.000
_cell.length_b   1.000
_cell.length_c   1.000
_cell.angle_alpha   90.00
_cell.angle_beta   90.00
_cell.angle_gamma   90.00
#
_symmetry.space_group_name_H-M   'P 1'
#
loop_
_entity.id
_entity.type
_entity.pdbx_description
1 polymer ?
#
loop_
_entity_poly.entity_id
_entity_poly.type
_entity_poly.pdbx_seq_one_letter_code
_entity_poly.pdbx_strand_id
1 'polypeptide(L)'
;MDNQPRCYDKVVQLINKGVDIPNPLTIDLGNEVNIDHISGKGVRIYSGCRIYGKQTVISSGSQIGYEGPVTIDNCQLGHRVELKGGYFNRSVFLEKANMGLGAQVREGCILEEEANGAHCVGIKQTILFPFVTLGSLINFCDCLMAGGTSRKDHSEVGSSYIHFNFTPDGDKTTASLIGDVPRGVMLNQPAIFLGGQGGIVGPVRMGYGNVVAANSVLRKDFIDDNKLIVGKTHTGKAINFSPGAYPSIRRIVENNIIYIANLMALEEWYIHVRRPFFDSQEFGQLIFDGLIDKLALAKKERIKRLQVLAEKTKASFEDDREAKPETAGRKEFNEKFSEIEALFARETQDSTVRKYHDDFLSDFNNARNKSGVSYIAVIQGLPAHVSTKGTLWLQSIVDNFCEKTKSIVPSLSIFGK
;
A
#
# COMPACT_ATOMS: atom_id res chain seq x y z
N MET A 1 37.40 -26.80 16.42
CA MET A 1 36.02 -26.55 15.96
C MET A 1 36.13 -25.91 14.60
N ASP A 2 35.36 -26.42 13.64
CA ASP A 2 35.31 -25.80 12.32
C ASP A 2 34.57 -24.46 12.48
N ASN A 3 35.29 -23.35 12.28
CA ASN A 3 34.80 -22.00 12.57
C ASN A 3 34.07 -21.38 11.37
N GLN A 4 33.66 -22.20 10.39
CA GLN A 4 32.99 -21.73 9.19
C GLN A 4 31.50 -21.44 9.46
N PRO A 5 30.96 -20.29 9.01
CA PRO A 5 29.53 -20.02 9.09
C PRO A 5 28.70 -21.04 8.31
N ARG A 6 27.49 -21.37 8.79
CA ARG A 6 26.54 -22.28 8.11
C ARG A 6 26.34 -21.97 6.62
N CYS A 7 26.33 -20.70 6.27
CA CYS A 7 26.04 -20.22 4.92
C CYS A 7 27.31 -19.97 4.07
N TYR A 8 28.48 -20.44 4.52
CA TYR A 8 29.78 -20.17 3.88
C TYR A 8 29.75 -20.41 2.36
N ASP A 9 29.31 -21.58 1.91
CA ASP A 9 29.27 -21.93 0.49
C ASP A 9 28.38 -20.99 -0.33
N LYS A 10 27.22 -20.59 0.21
CA LYS A 10 26.31 -19.64 -0.45
C LYS A 10 26.90 -18.25 -0.58
N VAL A 11 27.60 -17.79 0.46
CA VAL A 11 28.29 -16.49 0.44
C VAL A 11 29.41 -16.50 -0.60
N VAL A 12 30.19 -17.60 -0.67
CA VAL A 12 31.21 -17.79 -1.72
C VAL A 12 30.58 -17.78 -3.12
N GLN A 13 29.45 -18.46 -3.32
CA GLN A 13 28.72 -18.44 -4.59
C GLN A 13 28.29 -17.02 -4.99
N LEU A 14 27.78 -16.22 -4.05
CA LEU A 14 27.39 -14.83 -4.31
C LEU A 14 28.58 -13.96 -4.73
N ILE A 15 29.70 -14.09 -4.03
CA ILE A 15 30.93 -13.34 -4.36
C ILE A 15 31.41 -13.74 -5.76
N ASN A 16 31.46 -15.04 -6.06
CA ASN A 16 31.83 -15.54 -7.39
C ASN A 16 30.86 -15.07 -8.49
N LYS A 17 29.58 -14.85 -8.16
CA LYS A 17 28.57 -14.28 -9.07
C LYS A 17 28.77 -12.78 -9.32
N GLY A 18 29.54 -12.09 -8.47
CA GLY A 18 29.86 -10.66 -8.59
C GLY A 18 29.27 -9.76 -7.51
N VAL A 19 28.64 -10.32 -6.47
CA VAL A 19 28.11 -9.53 -5.35
C VAL A 19 29.26 -8.99 -4.49
N ASP A 20 29.24 -7.70 -4.20
CA ASP A 20 30.20 -7.05 -3.32
C ASP A 20 29.83 -7.27 -1.86
N ILE A 21 30.60 -8.11 -1.17
CA ILE A 21 30.42 -8.43 0.25
C ILE A 21 31.75 -8.13 0.98
N PRO A 22 31.96 -6.92 1.50
CA PRO A 22 33.24 -6.52 2.07
C PRO A 22 33.68 -7.36 3.28
N ASN A 23 32.72 -7.89 4.05
CA ASN A 23 32.99 -8.73 5.23
C ASN A 23 32.15 -10.01 5.20
N PRO A 24 32.53 -11.02 4.38
CA PRO A 24 31.71 -12.21 4.10
C PRO A 24 31.31 -13.02 5.33
N LEU A 25 32.20 -13.12 6.32
CA LEU A 25 32.00 -13.93 7.53
C LEU A 25 30.94 -13.35 8.48
N THR A 26 30.45 -12.13 8.21
CA THR A 26 29.44 -11.45 9.05
C THR A 26 28.02 -11.60 8.52
N ILE A 27 27.85 -12.21 7.35
CA ILE A 27 26.57 -12.37 6.70
C ILE A 27 25.92 -13.67 7.17
N ASP A 28 24.61 -13.64 7.44
CA ASP A 28 23.82 -14.87 7.63
C ASP A 28 22.79 -15.01 6.51
N LEU A 29 22.87 -16.13 5.79
CA LEU A 29 21.93 -16.50 4.73
C LEU A 29 21.14 -17.76 5.12
N GLY A 30 19.83 -17.70 4.91
CA GLY A 30 18.94 -18.86 5.04
C GLY A 30 19.24 -19.97 4.03
N ASN A 31 19.04 -21.22 4.43
CA ASN A 31 19.18 -22.39 3.55
C ASN A 31 18.14 -22.38 2.42
N GLU A 32 17.00 -21.75 2.65
CA GLU A 32 15.90 -21.57 1.71
C GLU A 32 16.12 -20.46 0.67
N VAL A 33 17.09 -19.56 0.86
CA VAL A 33 17.35 -18.46 -0.06
C VAL A 33 17.92 -18.99 -1.37
N ASN A 34 17.27 -18.67 -2.48
CA ASN A 34 17.76 -19.02 -3.81
C ASN A 34 18.78 -17.97 -4.30
N ILE A 35 20.02 -18.40 -4.51
CA ILE A 35 21.12 -17.54 -4.99
C ILE A 35 20.88 -17.04 -6.41
N ASP A 36 20.09 -17.78 -7.21
CA ASP A 36 19.73 -17.37 -8.55
C ASP A 36 18.79 -16.16 -8.58
N HIS A 37 18.11 -15.87 -7.47
CA HIS A 37 17.26 -14.69 -7.32
C HIS A 37 18.01 -13.45 -6.80
N ILE A 38 19.33 -13.53 -6.63
CA ILE A 38 20.19 -12.41 -6.25
C ILE A 38 21.09 -12.07 -7.44
N SER A 39 21.01 -10.84 -7.92
CA SER A 39 21.83 -10.38 -9.04
C SER A 39 23.29 -10.29 -8.64
N GLY A 40 24.18 -10.69 -9.54
CA GLY A 40 25.62 -10.45 -9.39
C GLY A 40 26.05 -9.05 -9.83
N LYS A 41 25.14 -8.23 -10.37
CA LYS A 41 25.48 -6.95 -11.01
C LYS A 41 25.25 -5.79 -10.05
N GLY A 42 26.34 -5.26 -9.48
CA GLY A 42 26.31 -4.05 -8.66
C GLY A 42 25.52 -4.18 -7.36
N VAL A 43 25.22 -5.41 -6.91
CA VAL A 43 24.63 -5.64 -5.59
C VAL A 43 25.73 -5.56 -4.55
N ARG A 44 25.46 -4.84 -3.45
CA ARG A 44 26.37 -4.73 -2.31
C ARG A 44 25.67 -5.05 -1.00
N ILE A 45 26.25 -5.97 -0.23
CA ILE A 45 25.73 -6.40 1.07
C ILE A 45 26.76 -6.05 2.15
N TYR A 46 26.39 -5.14 3.04
CA TYR A 46 27.23 -4.67 4.14
C TYR A 46 27.18 -5.60 5.35
N SER A 47 28.10 -5.39 6.28
CA SER A 47 28.34 -6.29 7.40
C SER A 47 27.12 -6.53 8.31
N GLY A 48 26.98 -7.75 8.80
CA GLY A 48 25.95 -8.11 9.79
C GLY A 48 24.54 -8.30 9.22
N CYS A 49 24.36 -8.21 7.91
CA CYS A 49 23.05 -8.42 7.28
C CYS A 49 22.61 -9.89 7.34
N ARG A 50 21.29 -10.07 7.45
CA ARG A 50 20.62 -11.37 7.48
C ARG A 50 19.61 -11.44 6.34
N ILE A 51 19.70 -12.48 5.51
CA ILE A 51 18.84 -12.66 4.34
C ILE A 51 18.16 -14.02 4.43
N TYR A 52 16.83 -14.02 4.51
CA TYR A 52 16.00 -15.20 4.67
C TYR A 52 14.83 -15.20 3.69
N GLY A 53 14.17 -16.34 3.57
CA GLY A 53 12.94 -16.50 2.83
C GLY A 53 13.15 -16.98 1.40
N LYS A 54 12.40 -18.03 1.03
CA LYS A 54 12.46 -18.69 -0.28
C LYS A 54 12.06 -17.79 -1.46
N GLN A 55 11.28 -16.74 -1.20
CA GLN A 55 10.80 -15.80 -2.21
C GLN A 55 11.67 -14.53 -2.29
N THR A 56 12.78 -14.45 -1.55
CA THR A 56 13.61 -13.25 -1.56
C THR A 56 14.26 -13.04 -2.93
N VAL A 57 14.18 -11.81 -3.43
CA VAL A 57 14.77 -11.36 -4.70
C VAL A 57 15.55 -10.08 -4.45
N ILE A 58 16.78 -10.01 -4.96
CA ILE A 58 17.63 -8.80 -4.88
C ILE A 58 18.15 -8.49 -6.28
N SER A 59 17.54 -7.49 -6.94
CA SER A 59 17.90 -7.09 -8.30
C SER A 59 19.14 -6.21 -8.35
N SER A 60 19.70 -6.06 -9.55
CA SER A 60 20.93 -5.32 -9.79
C SER A 60 20.96 -3.91 -9.18
N GLY A 61 22.16 -3.52 -8.73
CA GLY A 61 22.43 -2.21 -8.13
C GLY A 61 21.93 -2.03 -6.69
N SER A 62 21.29 -3.03 -6.08
CA SER A 62 20.73 -2.90 -4.72
C SER A 62 21.83 -2.83 -3.65
N GLN A 63 21.61 -1.97 -2.65
CA GLN A 63 22.53 -1.81 -1.51
C GLN A 63 21.84 -2.12 -0.19
N ILE A 64 22.42 -3.04 0.58
CA ILE A 64 21.79 -3.61 1.77
C ILE A 64 22.68 -3.42 2.99
N GLY A 65 22.26 -2.56 3.92
CA GLY A 65 22.85 -2.37 5.24
C GLY A 65 23.93 -1.30 5.36
N TYR A 66 23.88 -0.26 4.52
CA TYR A 66 24.91 0.80 4.51
C TYR A 66 25.02 1.57 5.84
N GLU A 67 23.88 1.94 6.45
CA GLU A 67 23.85 2.70 7.72
C GLU A 67 23.83 1.78 8.94
N GLY A 68 23.48 0.50 8.77
CA GLY A 68 23.51 -0.52 9.82
C GLY A 68 22.94 -1.86 9.34
N PRO A 69 23.02 -2.93 10.17
CA PRO A 69 22.55 -4.26 9.78
C PRO A 69 21.10 -4.28 9.31
N VAL A 70 20.84 -5.03 8.23
CA VAL A 70 19.51 -5.26 7.69
C VAL A 70 19.12 -6.73 7.84
N THR A 71 17.89 -6.98 8.25
CA THR A 71 17.25 -8.30 8.14
C THR A 71 16.19 -8.26 7.05
N ILE A 72 16.33 -9.10 6.03
CA ILE A 72 15.35 -9.31 4.96
C ILE A 72 14.72 -10.70 5.13
N ASP A 73 13.40 -10.77 5.07
CA ASP A 73 12.64 -12.02 5.02
C ASP A 73 11.56 -11.96 3.95
N ASN A 74 11.71 -12.77 2.89
CA ASN A 74 10.75 -12.89 1.77
C ASN A 74 10.38 -11.56 1.10
N CYS A 75 11.35 -10.65 0.89
CA CYS A 75 11.12 -9.39 0.17
C CYS A 75 11.61 -9.45 -1.27
N GLN A 76 10.95 -8.71 -2.16
CA GLN A 76 11.37 -8.56 -3.55
C GLN A 76 11.89 -7.15 -3.76
N LEU A 77 13.17 -7.02 -4.08
CA LEU A 77 13.83 -5.74 -4.32
C LEU A 77 14.09 -5.57 -5.81
N GLY A 78 13.48 -4.55 -6.39
CA GLY A 78 13.73 -4.08 -7.74
C GLY A 78 15.09 -3.41 -7.89
N HIS A 79 15.33 -2.83 -9.06
CA HIS A 79 16.62 -2.27 -9.42
C HIS A 79 17.02 -1.12 -8.49
N ARG A 80 18.25 -1.12 -8.01
CA ARG A 80 18.84 -0.01 -7.23
C ARG A 80 18.07 0.33 -5.95
N VAL A 81 17.43 -0.64 -5.32
CA VAL A 81 16.81 -0.46 -4.00
C VAL A 81 17.88 -0.29 -2.92
N GLU A 82 17.67 0.65 -2.00
CA GLU A 82 18.58 0.87 -0.86
C GLU A 82 17.86 0.63 0.46
N LEU A 83 18.19 -0.47 1.14
CA LEU A 83 17.73 -0.75 2.49
C LEU A 83 18.89 -0.46 3.43
N LYS A 84 18.85 0.67 4.14
CA LYS A 84 20.05 1.18 4.80
C LYS A 84 20.28 0.61 6.20
N GLY A 85 19.23 0.21 6.91
CA GLY A 85 19.32 -0.45 8.22
C GLY A 85 17.94 -0.76 8.81
N GLY A 86 17.75 -1.94 9.40
CA GLY A 86 16.49 -2.31 10.05
C GLY A 86 15.91 -3.66 9.63
N TYR A 87 14.58 -3.78 9.68
CA TYR A 87 13.85 -5.03 9.46
C TYR A 87 12.82 -4.91 8.33
N PHE A 88 12.87 -5.84 7.39
CA PHE A 88 12.04 -5.87 6.19
C PHE A 88 11.46 -7.27 6.00
N ASN A 89 10.14 -7.38 6.03
CA ASN A 89 9.44 -8.67 5.92
C ASN A 89 8.32 -8.61 4.89
N ARG A 90 8.27 -9.62 4.00
CA ARG A 90 7.17 -9.91 3.06
C ARG A 90 6.63 -8.66 2.37
N SER A 91 7.52 -7.89 1.76
CA SER A 91 7.22 -6.60 1.12
C SER A 91 7.98 -6.44 -0.20
N VAL A 92 7.47 -5.57 -1.07
CA VAL A 92 8.05 -5.29 -2.40
C VAL A 92 8.54 -3.85 -2.44
N PHE A 93 9.72 -3.66 -3.04
CA PHE A 93 10.36 -2.37 -3.24
C PHE A 93 10.72 -2.26 -4.72
N LEU A 94 10.18 -1.28 -5.42
CA LEU A 94 10.45 -1.07 -6.85
C LEU A 94 11.66 -0.16 -7.04
N GLU A 95 11.94 0.18 -8.29
CA GLU A 95 13.18 0.82 -8.68
C GLU A 95 13.51 2.05 -7.82
N LYS A 96 14.71 2.07 -7.23
CA LYS A 96 15.24 3.14 -6.36
C LYS A 96 14.41 3.46 -5.11
N ALA A 97 13.46 2.61 -4.73
CA ALA A 97 12.84 2.73 -3.42
C ALA A 97 13.91 2.61 -2.33
N ASN A 98 13.82 3.41 -1.27
CA ASN A 98 14.83 3.40 -0.22
C ASN A 98 14.28 3.65 1.18
N MET A 99 14.90 3.02 2.17
CA MET A 99 14.49 3.12 3.58
C MET A 99 15.72 3.32 4.46
N GLY A 100 15.71 4.38 5.27
CA GLY A 100 16.79 4.78 6.17
C GLY A 100 16.97 3.86 7.38
N LEU A 101 17.99 4.17 8.20
CA LEU A 101 18.30 3.46 9.43
C LEU A 101 17.09 3.30 10.37
N GLY A 102 16.94 2.10 10.95
CA GLY A 102 15.88 1.81 11.93
C GLY A 102 14.51 1.63 11.28
N ALA A 103 14.44 1.37 9.98
CA ALA A 103 13.20 1.03 9.30
C ALA A 103 12.60 -0.27 9.87
N GLN A 104 11.28 -0.28 10.03
CA GLN A 104 10.50 -1.43 10.46
C GLN A 104 9.38 -1.67 9.45
N VAL A 105 9.73 -2.26 8.30
CA VAL A 105 8.79 -2.59 7.23
C VAL A 105 8.27 -4.01 7.43
N ARG A 106 7.01 -4.13 7.83
CA ARG A 106 6.35 -5.42 8.07
C ARG A 106 5.55 -5.86 6.85
N GLU A 107 5.03 -7.09 6.90
CA GLU A 107 4.32 -7.75 5.81
C GLU A 107 3.27 -6.89 5.09
N GLY A 108 3.16 -7.12 3.77
CA GLY A 108 2.13 -6.53 2.92
C GLY A 108 2.41 -5.09 2.48
N CYS A 109 3.67 -4.64 2.51
CA CYS A 109 4.00 -3.32 1.99
C CYS A 109 4.43 -3.36 0.52
N ILE A 110 4.08 -2.31 -0.21
CA ILE A 110 4.56 -2.04 -1.57
C ILE A 110 5.10 -0.62 -1.58
N LEU A 111 6.37 -0.45 -1.93
CA LEU A 111 6.98 0.84 -2.18
C LEU A 111 7.32 0.90 -3.67
N GLU A 112 6.60 1.74 -4.41
CA GLU A 112 6.84 1.91 -5.83
C GLU A 112 8.09 2.78 -6.12
N GLU A 113 8.31 3.12 -7.39
CA GLU A 113 9.56 3.72 -7.84
C GLU A 113 9.89 5.02 -7.08
N GLU A 114 11.11 5.10 -6.56
CA GLU A 114 11.61 6.27 -5.83
C GLU A 114 10.82 6.64 -4.55
N ALA A 115 9.84 5.82 -4.14
CA ALA A 115 9.20 5.96 -2.84
C ALA A 115 10.22 5.71 -1.72
N ASN A 116 10.19 6.52 -0.67
CA ASN A 116 11.25 6.48 0.32
C ASN A 116 10.82 6.80 1.75
N GLY A 117 11.66 6.38 2.70
CA GLY A 117 11.51 6.67 4.12
C GLY A 117 12.83 7.06 4.75
N ALA A 118 12.82 8.09 5.59
CA ALA A 118 13.97 8.49 6.39
C ALA A 118 14.23 7.49 7.53
N HIS A 119 14.83 7.94 8.63
CA HIS A 119 15.16 7.03 9.74
C HIS A 119 13.93 6.74 10.63
N CYS A 120 13.91 5.54 11.22
CA CYS A 120 12.89 5.10 12.17
C CYS A 120 11.45 5.15 11.62
N VAL A 121 11.26 4.68 10.39
CA VAL A 121 9.94 4.56 9.77
C VAL A 121 9.36 3.16 9.97
N GLY A 122 8.19 3.07 10.60
CA GLY A 122 7.43 1.84 10.80
C GLY A 122 6.19 1.79 9.92
N ILE A 123 6.07 0.75 9.09
CA ILE A 123 4.92 0.52 8.20
C ILE A 123 4.52 -0.95 8.18
N LYS A 124 3.27 -1.22 7.83
CA LYS A 124 2.69 -2.55 7.66
C LYS A 124 1.44 -2.41 6.81
N GLN A 125 1.24 -3.30 5.83
CA GLN A 125 0.05 -3.24 4.98
C GLN A 125 -0.10 -1.85 4.34
N THR A 126 1.02 -1.26 3.91
CA THR A 126 1.12 0.11 3.40
C THR A 126 1.58 0.12 1.95
N ILE A 127 0.88 0.86 1.09
CA ILE A 127 1.20 1.01 -0.33
C ILE A 127 1.58 2.47 -0.57
N LEU A 128 2.82 2.70 -1.03
CA LEU A 128 3.32 4.01 -1.41
C LEU A 128 3.54 4.03 -2.91
N PHE A 129 2.83 4.90 -3.60
CA PHE A 129 3.02 5.16 -5.02
C PHE A 129 4.34 5.89 -5.28
N PRO A 130 4.74 6.08 -6.55
CA PRO A 130 6.06 6.60 -6.87
C PRO A 130 6.31 7.95 -6.20
N PHE A 131 7.56 8.15 -5.80
CA PHE A 131 8.08 9.37 -5.17
C PHE A 131 7.58 9.68 -3.75
N VAL A 132 6.52 9.02 -3.24
CA VAL A 132 5.99 9.31 -1.91
C VAL A 132 7.08 9.17 -0.86
N THR A 133 7.24 10.21 -0.04
CA THR A 133 8.31 10.31 0.95
C THR A 133 7.74 10.31 2.36
N LEU A 134 8.28 9.41 3.19
CA LEU A 134 8.04 9.36 4.62
C LEU A 134 9.23 10.00 5.33
N GLY A 135 8.98 11.05 6.13
CA GLY A 135 9.97 11.64 7.03
C GLY A 135 10.41 10.68 8.14
N SER A 136 10.90 11.23 9.25
CA SER A 136 11.50 10.42 10.32
C SER A 136 10.51 10.10 11.45
N LEU A 137 10.75 9.02 12.21
CA LEU A 137 10.00 8.68 13.43
C LEU A 137 8.49 8.45 13.17
N ILE A 138 8.16 7.75 12.09
CA ILE A 138 6.79 7.59 11.60
C ILE A 138 6.22 6.22 11.97
N ASN A 139 4.93 6.16 12.27
CA ASN A 139 4.15 4.94 12.22
C ASN A 139 2.96 5.12 11.25
N PHE A 140 3.03 4.51 10.07
CA PHE A 140 2.11 4.76 8.96
C PHE A 140 1.61 3.44 8.34
N CYS A 141 1.04 2.60 9.18
CA CYS A 141 0.48 1.31 8.78
C CYS A 141 -0.86 1.48 8.05
N ASP A 142 -1.34 0.46 7.33
CA ASP A 142 -2.70 0.40 6.78
C ASP A 142 -3.11 1.59 5.89
N CYS A 143 -2.15 2.17 5.17
CA CYS A 143 -2.36 3.34 4.31
C CYS A 143 -2.04 3.03 2.85
N LEU A 144 -2.82 3.61 1.93
CA LEU A 144 -2.42 3.79 0.54
C LEU A 144 -2.22 5.29 0.32
N MET A 145 -1.05 5.68 -0.15
CA MET A 145 -0.74 7.08 -0.41
C MET A 145 -0.17 7.28 -1.82
N ALA A 146 -0.69 8.28 -2.51
CA ALA A 146 -0.30 8.67 -3.85
C ALA A 146 -0.20 10.21 -4.00
N GLY A 147 0.24 10.65 -5.17
CA GLY A 147 0.34 12.06 -5.55
C GLY A 147 1.78 12.53 -5.64
N GLY A 148 2.00 13.57 -6.44
CA GLY A 148 3.32 14.01 -6.86
C GLY A 148 3.65 13.54 -8.28
N THR A 149 4.57 14.25 -8.90
CA THR A 149 4.99 14.04 -10.30
C THR A 149 6.47 13.73 -10.42
N SER A 150 7.27 13.83 -9.36
CA SER A 150 8.68 13.45 -9.39
C SER A 150 9.25 13.36 -7.98
N ARG A 151 10.50 12.91 -7.83
CA ARG A 151 11.24 13.02 -6.58
C ARG A 151 11.43 14.46 -6.07
N LYS A 152 11.27 15.49 -6.91
CA LYS A 152 11.33 16.90 -6.47
C LYS A 152 9.95 17.49 -6.14
N ASP A 153 8.89 16.85 -6.65
CA ASP A 153 7.50 17.22 -6.45
C ASP A 153 6.74 15.97 -6.02
N HIS A 154 6.86 15.65 -4.73
CA HIS A 154 6.37 14.41 -4.15
C HIS A 154 5.38 14.69 -3.02
N SER A 155 4.48 13.72 -2.78
CA SER A 155 3.73 13.71 -1.53
C SER A 155 4.66 13.39 -0.36
N GLU A 156 4.37 13.99 0.78
CA GLU A 156 5.22 13.95 1.98
C GLU A 156 4.38 13.60 3.20
N VAL A 157 4.88 12.67 4.02
CA VAL A 157 4.44 12.48 5.40
C VAL A 157 5.53 13.03 6.30
N GLY A 158 5.26 14.15 6.95
CA GLY A 158 6.23 14.83 7.80
C GLY A 158 6.65 14.00 9.00
N SER A 159 7.79 14.33 9.60
CA SER A 159 8.34 13.57 10.73
C SER A 159 7.39 13.49 11.93
N SER A 160 7.48 12.39 12.69
CA SER A 160 6.65 12.12 13.88
C SER A 160 5.16 11.98 13.58
N TYR A 161 4.80 11.53 12.38
CA TYR A 161 3.41 11.29 11.99
C TYR A 161 2.92 9.91 12.41
N ILE A 162 1.66 9.83 12.87
CA ILE A 162 1.02 8.58 13.29
C ILE A 162 -0.31 8.37 12.56
N HIS A 163 -0.45 7.22 11.90
CA HIS A 163 -1.76 6.67 11.58
C HIS A 163 -2.28 5.85 12.77
N PHE A 164 -3.34 6.34 13.41
CA PHE A 164 -4.01 5.63 14.50
C PHE A 164 -4.93 4.58 13.90
N ASN A 165 -4.39 3.38 13.70
CA ASN A 165 -5.04 2.27 13.00
C ASN A 165 -5.69 1.23 13.93
N PHE A 166 -5.74 1.46 15.24
CA PHE A 166 -6.33 0.53 16.21
C PHE A 166 -7.35 1.26 17.09
N THR A 167 -8.57 0.72 17.18
CA THR A 167 -9.65 1.32 17.96
C THR A 167 -9.67 0.81 19.41
N PRO A 168 -10.30 1.53 20.36
CA PRO A 168 -10.51 1.05 21.73
C PRO A 168 -11.26 -0.28 21.81
N ASP A 169 -12.17 -0.55 20.86
CA ASP A 169 -12.91 -1.82 20.74
C ASP A 169 -12.07 -2.95 20.10
N GLY A 170 -10.79 -2.69 19.83
CA GLY A 170 -9.84 -3.66 19.29
C GLY A 170 -9.95 -3.91 17.79
N ASP A 171 -10.52 -2.97 17.03
CA ASP A 171 -10.70 -3.08 15.58
C ASP A 171 -9.54 -2.47 14.79
N LYS A 172 -9.42 -2.95 13.53
CA LYS A 172 -8.45 -2.50 12.53
C LYS A 172 -9.11 -2.19 11.18
N THR A 173 -10.40 -1.88 11.17
CA THR A 173 -11.15 -1.40 9.99
C THR A 173 -10.86 0.08 9.72
N THR A 174 -9.58 0.44 9.77
CA THR A 174 -9.08 1.82 9.85
C THR A 174 -8.22 2.20 8.67
N ALA A 175 -8.19 1.36 7.63
CA ALA A 175 -7.37 1.60 6.45
C ALA A 175 -7.71 2.96 5.81
N SER A 176 -6.69 3.73 5.47
CA SER A 176 -6.85 5.12 5.00
C SER A 176 -6.30 5.31 3.60
N LEU A 177 -7.08 6.00 2.77
CA LEU A 177 -6.84 6.20 1.35
C LEU A 177 -6.50 7.68 1.09
N ILE A 178 -5.24 7.96 0.80
CA ILE A 178 -4.69 9.31 0.68
C ILE A 178 -4.31 9.54 -0.78
N GLY A 179 -5.17 10.24 -1.51
CA GLY A 179 -5.30 10.12 -2.96
C GLY A 179 -6.25 8.98 -3.33
N ASP A 180 -6.10 8.41 -4.51
CA ASP A 180 -6.76 7.18 -4.96
C ASP A 180 -5.94 6.50 -6.08
N VAL A 181 -6.36 5.29 -6.47
CA VAL A 181 -5.70 4.54 -7.53
C VAL A 181 -6.05 5.08 -8.91
N PRO A 182 -7.34 5.32 -9.27
CA PRO A 182 -7.72 5.75 -10.63
C PRO A 182 -6.99 7.00 -11.14
N ARG A 183 -6.79 7.99 -10.27
CA ARG A 183 -6.04 9.21 -10.61
C ARG A 183 -4.55 9.03 -10.35
N GLY A 184 -4.18 8.35 -9.27
CA GLY A 184 -2.80 8.28 -8.78
C GLY A 184 -1.83 7.57 -9.72
N VAL A 185 -2.27 6.48 -10.37
CA VAL A 185 -1.37 5.69 -11.25
C VAL A 185 -0.97 6.44 -12.52
N MET A 186 -1.63 7.57 -12.82
CA MET A 186 -1.30 8.43 -13.96
C MET A 186 -0.10 9.36 -13.69
N LEU A 187 0.40 9.42 -12.45
CA LEU A 187 1.61 10.17 -12.05
C LEU A 187 1.58 11.66 -12.44
N ASN A 188 0.38 12.24 -12.47
CA ASN A 188 0.10 13.61 -12.90
C ASN A 188 -0.79 14.37 -11.89
N GLN A 189 -0.86 13.87 -10.66
CA GLN A 189 -1.69 14.46 -9.60
C GLN A 189 -0.85 15.33 -8.66
N PRO A 190 -1.39 16.45 -8.14
CA PRO A 190 -0.71 17.28 -7.17
C PRO A 190 -0.28 16.50 -5.91
N ALA A 191 0.89 16.83 -5.36
CA ALA A 191 1.39 16.26 -4.12
C ALA A 191 0.46 16.51 -2.93
N ILE A 192 0.34 15.52 -2.05
CA ILE A 192 -0.35 15.63 -0.76
C ILE A 192 0.71 15.81 0.34
N PHE A 193 0.52 16.80 1.21
CA PHE A 193 1.43 17.08 2.31
C PHE A 193 0.76 16.83 3.66
N LEU A 194 1.24 15.84 4.42
CA LEU A 194 0.80 15.58 5.78
C LEU A 194 1.81 16.16 6.77
N GLY A 195 1.51 17.32 7.37
CA GLY A 195 2.43 18.02 8.26
C GLY A 195 2.89 17.18 9.46
N GLY A 196 4.17 17.32 9.82
CA GLY A 196 4.81 16.59 10.90
C GLY A 196 4.19 16.83 12.28
N GLN A 197 4.52 15.96 13.24
CA GLN A 197 3.87 15.86 14.55
C GLN A 197 2.33 15.72 14.46
N GLY A 198 1.83 15.27 13.31
CA GLY A 198 0.41 15.11 13.04
C GLY A 198 -0.05 13.66 13.13
N GLY A 199 -1.30 13.44 12.76
CA GLY A 199 -1.82 12.10 12.59
C GLY A 199 -3.18 12.03 11.91
N ILE A 200 -3.55 10.83 11.51
CA ILE A 200 -4.91 10.52 11.04
C ILE A 200 -5.48 9.38 11.88
N VAL A 201 -6.72 9.55 12.35
CA VAL A 201 -7.48 8.51 13.03
C VAL A 201 -8.32 7.79 11.98
N GLY A 202 -7.84 6.63 11.56
CA GLY A 202 -8.43 5.88 10.46
C GLY A 202 -9.83 5.32 10.78
N PRO A 203 -10.63 5.01 9.75
CA PRO A 203 -10.36 5.21 8.33
C PRO A 203 -10.62 6.67 7.90
N VAL A 204 -9.72 7.20 7.05
CA VAL A 204 -9.80 8.54 6.45
C VAL A 204 -9.57 8.45 4.93
N ARG A 205 -10.31 9.25 4.17
CA ARG A 205 -10.08 9.53 2.76
C ARG A 205 -9.59 10.97 2.55
N MET A 206 -8.65 11.17 1.62
CA MET A 206 -8.10 12.50 1.30
C MET A 206 -7.90 12.70 -0.20
N GLY A 207 -8.27 13.88 -0.72
CA GLY A 207 -8.02 14.30 -2.11
C GLY A 207 -6.59 14.80 -2.35
N TYR A 208 -6.22 14.98 -3.62
CA TYR A 208 -4.90 15.44 -4.03
C TYR A 208 -4.65 16.92 -3.75
N GLY A 209 -3.38 17.32 -3.65
CA GLY A 209 -3.02 18.73 -3.42
C GLY A 209 -3.35 19.25 -2.02
N ASN A 210 -3.90 18.40 -1.14
CA ASN A 210 -4.21 18.78 0.21
C ASN A 210 -2.94 18.96 1.05
N VAL A 211 -2.92 20.04 1.82
CA VAL A 211 -1.83 20.38 2.73
C VAL A 211 -2.37 20.39 4.14
N VAL A 212 -1.91 19.48 4.98
CA VAL A 212 -2.27 19.42 6.40
C VAL A 212 -1.20 20.15 7.20
N ALA A 213 -1.62 21.13 7.99
CA ALA A 213 -0.72 21.84 8.89
C ALA A 213 -0.11 20.88 9.92
N ALA A 214 1.16 21.11 10.27
CA ALA A 214 1.83 20.37 11.34
C ALA A 214 1.02 20.40 12.65
N ASN A 215 1.21 19.38 13.49
CA ASN A 215 0.48 19.22 14.75
C ASN A 215 -1.05 19.07 14.60
N SER A 216 -1.51 18.62 13.44
CA SER A 216 -2.93 18.35 13.19
C SER A 216 -3.25 16.86 13.28
N VAL A 217 -4.29 16.50 14.05
CA VAL A 217 -4.86 15.14 14.07
C VAL A 217 -6.22 15.14 13.37
N LEU A 218 -6.31 14.49 12.22
CA LEU A 218 -7.54 14.41 11.43
C LEU A 218 -8.38 13.20 11.84
N ARG A 219 -9.71 13.37 11.87
CA ARG A 219 -10.67 12.35 12.33
C ARG A 219 -11.86 12.16 11.37
N LYS A 220 -11.81 12.82 10.22
CA LYS A 220 -12.84 12.82 9.18
C LYS A 220 -12.18 12.88 7.80
N ASP A 221 -12.97 12.63 6.78
CA ASP A 221 -12.54 12.67 5.39
C ASP A 221 -12.37 14.11 4.89
N PHE A 222 -11.45 14.28 3.95
CA PHE A 222 -11.14 15.51 3.22
C PHE A 222 -11.04 15.20 1.73
N ILE A 223 -12.18 14.85 1.13
CA ILE A 223 -12.26 14.36 -0.26
C ILE A 223 -12.01 15.43 -1.32
N ASP A 224 -12.20 16.71 -0.98
CA ASP A 224 -11.91 17.82 -1.89
C ASP A 224 -10.40 17.95 -2.11
N ASP A 225 -10.00 18.35 -3.31
CA ASP A 225 -8.61 18.60 -3.65
C ASP A 225 -8.18 20.04 -3.26
N ASN A 226 -6.87 20.25 -3.15
CA ASN A 226 -6.21 21.56 -3.05
C ASN A 226 -6.67 22.43 -1.87
N LYS A 227 -6.84 21.84 -0.68
CA LYS A 227 -7.19 22.55 0.55
C LYS A 227 -6.00 22.65 1.50
N LEU A 228 -5.90 23.80 2.18
CA LEU A 228 -5.14 23.90 3.42
C LEU A 228 -6.03 23.43 4.58
N ILE A 229 -5.59 22.41 5.29
CA ILE A 229 -6.31 21.76 6.37
C ILE A 229 -5.58 22.05 7.68
N VAL A 230 -6.25 22.78 8.57
CA VAL A 230 -5.80 22.96 9.96
C VAL A 230 -6.67 22.09 10.85
N GLY A 231 -6.05 21.13 11.54
CA GLY A 231 -6.74 20.23 12.45
C GLY A 231 -7.46 20.99 13.58
N LYS A 232 -8.66 20.54 13.94
CA LYS A 232 -9.40 21.15 15.04
C LYS A 232 -8.78 20.77 16.39
N THR A 233 -8.53 21.75 17.24
CA THR A 233 -8.24 21.51 18.66
C THR A 233 -9.53 21.16 19.39
N HIS A 234 -9.56 20.01 20.05
CA HIS A 234 -10.71 19.58 20.84
C HIS A 234 -10.57 20.05 22.29
N THR A 235 -11.64 20.62 22.86
CA THR A 235 -11.72 20.88 24.31
C THR A 235 -11.73 19.56 25.07
N GLY A 236 -10.97 19.47 26.16
CA GLY A 236 -10.98 18.29 27.03
C GLY A 236 -12.38 18.00 27.56
N LYS A 237 -12.78 16.72 27.56
CA LYS A 237 -14.06 16.24 28.09
C LYS A 237 -13.85 14.85 28.70
N ALA A 238 -14.59 14.55 29.75
CA ALA A 238 -14.73 13.21 30.31
C ALA A 238 -16.20 12.80 30.15
N ILE A 239 -16.43 11.70 29.44
CA ILE A 239 -17.77 11.12 29.21
C ILE A 239 -17.68 9.61 29.45
N ASN A 240 -18.81 8.97 29.73
CA ASN A 240 -18.86 7.53 29.86
C ASN A 240 -18.50 6.87 28.52
N PHE A 241 -17.66 5.84 28.59
CA PHE A 241 -17.32 5.01 27.44
C PHE A 241 -18.40 3.95 27.24
N SER A 242 -18.94 3.86 26.03
CA SER A 242 -19.91 2.84 25.63
C SER A 242 -19.24 1.89 24.63
N PRO A 243 -18.75 0.72 25.09
CA PRO A 243 -18.14 -0.28 24.22
C PRO A 243 -19.08 -0.70 23.10
N GLY A 244 -18.55 -0.91 21.88
CA GLY A 244 -19.34 -1.39 20.74
C GLY A 244 -20.39 -0.41 20.19
N ALA A 245 -20.36 0.87 20.58
CA ALA A 245 -21.31 1.86 20.08
C ALA A 245 -21.16 2.12 18.57
N TYR A 246 -19.93 2.00 18.03
CA TYR A 246 -19.56 2.26 16.64
C TYR A 246 -20.24 3.50 16.03
N PRO A 247 -20.05 4.70 16.60
CA PRO A 247 -20.60 5.91 16.01
C PRO A 247 -20.05 6.07 14.59
N SER A 248 -20.93 6.29 13.62
CA SER A 248 -20.58 6.39 12.18
C SER A 248 -20.10 5.08 11.53
N ILE A 249 -20.64 3.92 11.93
CA ILE A 249 -20.33 2.64 11.28
C ILE A 249 -20.47 2.70 9.75
N ARG A 250 -21.48 3.42 9.26
CA ARG A 250 -21.71 3.63 7.83
C ARG A 250 -20.44 4.16 7.14
N ARG A 251 -19.81 5.22 7.68
CA ARG A 251 -18.56 5.79 7.15
C ARG A 251 -17.41 4.79 7.19
N ILE A 252 -17.31 4.02 8.27
CA ILE A 252 -16.26 3.00 8.43
C ILE A 252 -16.40 1.95 7.31
N VAL A 253 -17.61 1.42 7.11
CA VAL A 253 -17.88 0.44 6.05
C VAL A 253 -17.62 1.05 4.68
N GLU A 254 -18.17 2.23 4.37
CA GLU A 254 -17.95 2.94 3.10
C GLU A 254 -16.46 3.08 2.78
N ASN A 255 -15.66 3.61 3.71
CA ASN A 255 -14.24 3.85 3.48
C ASN A 255 -13.45 2.55 3.28
N ASN A 256 -13.80 1.47 3.98
CA ASN A 256 -13.16 0.17 3.77
C ASN A 256 -13.54 -0.46 2.41
N ILE A 257 -14.81 -0.36 2.00
CA ILE A 257 -15.26 -0.84 0.69
C ILE A 257 -14.54 -0.09 -0.43
N ILE A 258 -14.45 1.24 -0.34
CA ILE A 258 -13.73 2.06 -1.32
C ILE A 258 -12.23 1.72 -1.33
N TYR A 259 -11.62 1.50 -0.15
CA TYR A 259 -10.21 1.10 -0.07
C TYR A 259 -9.97 -0.23 -0.79
N ILE A 260 -10.79 -1.25 -0.53
CA ILE A 260 -10.65 -2.57 -1.16
C ILE A 260 -10.91 -2.45 -2.68
N ALA A 261 -11.90 -1.68 -3.10
CA ALA A 261 -12.17 -1.43 -4.52
C ALA A 261 -10.99 -0.74 -5.24
N ASN A 262 -10.25 0.14 -4.54
CA ASN A 262 -9.01 0.70 -5.06
C ASN A 262 -7.90 -0.35 -5.18
N LEU A 263 -7.80 -1.32 -4.25
CA LEU A 263 -6.87 -2.45 -4.41
C LEU A 263 -7.21 -3.29 -5.64
N MET A 264 -8.50 -3.50 -5.94
CA MET A 264 -8.92 -4.20 -7.17
C MET A 264 -8.50 -3.42 -8.42
N ALA A 265 -8.71 -2.10 -8.44
CA ALA A 265 -8.25 -1.26 -9.54
C ALA A 265 -6.72 -1.28 -9.70
N LEU A 266 -5.96 -1.36 -8.59
CA LEU A 266 -4.50 -1.40 -8.63
C LEU A 266 -3.99 -2.73 -9.17
N GLU A 267 -4.64 -3.84 -8.82
CA GLU A 267 -4.34 -5.17 -9.35
C GLU A 267 -4.52 -5.20 -10.88
N GLU A 268 -5.62 -4.65 -11.39
CA GLU A 268 -5.88 -4.52 -12.83
C GLU A 268 -4.82 -3.66 -13.53
N TRP A 269 -4.41 -2.55 -12.90
CA TRP A 269 -3.31 -1.72 -13.41
C TRP A 269 -1.99 -2.50 -13.48
N TYR A 270 -1.69 -3.30 -12.45
CA TYR A 270 -0.48 -4.12 -12.43
C TYR A 270 -0.51 -5.17 -13.54
N ILE A 271 -1.61 -5.90 -13.69
CA ILE A 271 -1.78 -6.97 -14.68
C ILE A 271 -1.69 -6.43 -16.11
N HIS A 272 -2.44 -5.38 -16.42
CA HIS A 272 -2.66 -4.95 -17.80
C HIS A 272 -1.68 -3.88 -18.27
N VAL A 273 -1.16 -3.06 -17.35
CA VAL A 273 -0.29 -1.93 -17.70
C VAL A 273 1.15 -2.18 -17.26
N ARG A 274 1.38 -2.62 -16.02
CA ARG A 274 2.75 -2.74 -15.49
C ARG A 274 3.46 -4.02 -15.91
N ARG A 275 2.75 -5.14 -16.06
CA ARG A 275 3.36 -6.44 -16.38
C ARG A 275 4.34 -6.39 -17.56
N PRO A 276 4.02 -5.77 -18.71
CA PRO A 276 4.98 -5.67 -19.81
C PRO A 276 6.29 -4.95 -19.47
N PHE A 277 6.29 -4.00 -18.53
CA PHE A 277 7.51 -3.35 -18.06
C PHE A 277 8.35 -4.29 -17.20
N PHE A 278 7.71 -5.08 -16.33
CA PHE A 278 8.41 -6.09 -15.55
C PHE A 278 8.97 -7.20 -16.42
N ASP A 279 8.24 -7.67 -17.43
CA ASP A 279 8.72 -8.73 -18.33
C ASP A 279 10.03 -8.36 -19.06
N SER A 280 10.32 -7.06 -19.18
CA SER A 280 11.56 -6.54 -19.79
C SER A 280 12.75 -6.38 -18.82
N GLN A 281 12.56 -6.68 -17.53
CA GLN A 281 13.52 -6.42 -16.46
C GLN A 281 14.12 -7.70 -15.87
N GLU A 282 15.34 -7.60 -15.34
CA GLU A 282 15.95 -8.66 -14.53
C GLU A 282 15.02 -9.00 -13.35
N PHE A 283 14.71 -10.29 -13.18
CA PHE A 283 13.79 -10.82 -12.16
C PHE A 283 12.38 -10.24 -12.18
N GLY A 284 11.98 -9.55 -13.25
CA GLY A 284 10.72 -8.81 -13.26
C GLY A 284 9.48 -9.66 -13.01
N GLN A 285 9.43 -10.90 -13.52
CA GLN A 285 8.33 -11.83 -13.21
C GLN A 285 8.25 -12.14 -11.70
N LEU A 286 9.38 -12.34 -11.02
CA LEU A 286 9.39 -12.60 -9.57
C LEU A 286 8.95 -11.38 -8.75
N ILE A 287 9.32 -10.17 -9.21
CA ILE A 287 8.87 -8.91 -8.59
C ILE A 287 7.37 -8.73 -8.80
N PHE A 288 6.88 -8.96 -10.02
CA PHE A 288 5.48 -8.89 -10.37
C PHE A 288 4.64 -9.88 -9.54
N ASP A 289 5.09 -11.13 -9.42
CA ASP A 289 4.43 -12.13 -8.57
C ASP A 289 4.38 -11.66 -7.10
N GLY A 290 5.46 -11.04 -6.63
CA GLY A 290 5.51 -10.39 -5.32
C GLY A 290 4.47 -9.29 -5.16
N LEU A 291 4.29 -8.41 -6.14
CA LEU A 291 3.30 -7.34 -6.13
C LEU A 291 1.87 -7.88 -6.03
N ILE A 292 1.53 -8.85 -6.88
CA ILE A 292 0.21 -9.50 -6.87
C ILE A 292 -0.04 -10.21 -5.54
N ASP A 293 0.96 -10.91 -4.99
CA ASP A 293 0.87 -11.50 -3.66
C ASP A 293 0.61 -10.45 -2.57
N LYS A 294 1.28 -9.28 -2.60
CA LYS A 294 1.06 -8.24 -1.56
C LYS A 294 -0.32 -7.61 -1.67
N LEU A 295 -0.84 -7.40 -2.88
CA LEU A 295 -2.23 -6.96 -3.08
C LEU A 295 -3.22 -8.02 -2.57
N ALA A 296 -2.99 -9.30 -2.84
CA ALA A 296 -3.81 -10.39 -2.32
C ALA A 296 -3.79 -10.44 -0.78
N LEU A 297 -2.61 -10.28 -0.16
CA LEU A 297 -2.47 -10.18 1.30
C LEU A 297 -3.22 -8.98 1.87
N ALA A 298 -3.13 -7.82 1.22
CA ALA A 298 -3.84 -6.61 1.63
C ALA A 298 -5.35 -6.80 1.55
N LYS A 299 -5.88 -7.29 0.42
CA LYS A 299 -7.30 -7.61 0.23
C LYS A 299 -7.80 -8.57 1.31
N LYS A 300 -7.09 -9.68 1.52
CA LYS A 300 -7.43 -10.69 2.55
C LYS A 300 -7.48 -10.09 3.94
N GLU A 301 -6.50 -9.27 4.31
CA GLU A 301 -6.48 -8.61 5.62
C GLU A 301 -7.64 -7.61 5.75
N ARG A 302 -7.92 -6.78 4.74
CA ARG A 302 -9.03 -5.81 4.77
C ARG A 302 -10.40 -6.48 4.87
N ILE A 303 -10.66 -7.51 4.07
CA ILE A 303 -11.90 -8.30 4.14
C ILE A 303 -12.04 -8.95 5.53
N LYS A 304 -10.98 -9.57 6.04
CA LYS A 304 -10.99 -10.16 7.39
C LYS A 304 -11.31 -9.11 8.48
N ARG A 305 -10.77 -7.90 8.40
CA ARG A 305 -11.10 -6.84 9.37
C ARG A 305 -12.54 -6.38 9.26
N LEU A 306 -13.05 -6.26 8.04
CA LEU A 306 -14.44 -5.90 7.80
C LEU A 306 -15.40 -6.99 8.30
N GLN A 307 -15.04 -8.28 8.17
CA GLN A 307 -15.78 -9.41 8.75
C GLN A 307 -15.84 -9.32 10.27
N VAL A 308 -14.70 -9.11 10.94
CA VAL A 308 -14.65 -8.98 12.40
C VAL A 308 -15.52 -7.83 12.89
N LEU A 309 -15.54 -6.70 12.17
CA LEU A 309 -16.45 -5.59 12.47
C LEU A 309 -17.92 -6.03 12.32
N ALA A 310 -18.27 -6.69 11.21
CA ALA A 310 -19.62 -7.20 10.98
C ALA A 310 -20.07 -8.14 12.10
N GLU A 311 -19.22 -9.05 12.55
CA GLU A 311 -19.49 -9.97 13.67
C GLU A 311 -19.70 -9.23 14.99
N LYS A 312 -18.87 -8.24 15.31
CA LYS A 312 -19.00 -7.46 16.55
C LYS A 312 -20.27 -6.64 16.62
N THR A 313 -20.75 -6.14 15.48
CA THR A 313 -21.99 -5.36 15.46
C THR A 313 -23.18 -6.17 15.95
N LYS A 314 -23.21 -7.49 15.69
CA LYS A 314 -24.26 -8.39 16.18
C LYS A 314 -24.40 -8.37 17.71
N ALA A 315 -23.28 -8.39 18.42
CA ALA A 315 -23.25 -8.49 19.89
C ALA A 315 -23.80 -7.22 20.58
N SER A 316 -23.83 -6.09 19.88
CA SER A 316 -24.33 -4.81 20.42
C SER A 316 -25.86 -4.72 20.43
N PHE A 317 -26.58 -5.61 19.73
CA PHE A 317 -28.05 -5.53 19.58
C PHE A 317 -28.86 -6.37 20.57
N GLU A 318 -28.22 -7.27 21.31
CA GLU A 318 -28.95 -8.14 22.25
C GLU A 318 -29.56 -7.35 23.43
N ASP A 319 -29.12 -6.10 23.66
CA ASP A 319 -29.60 -5.21 24.74
C ASP A 319 -30.56 -4.09 24.30
N ASP A 320 -30.74 -3.83 22.99
CA ASP A 320 -31.55 -2.67 22.50
C ASP A 320 -32.95 -3.13 22.02
N ARG A 321 -33.97 -2.96 22.86
CA ARG A 321 -35.37 -3.38 22.61
C ARG A 321 -36.15 -2.48 21.62
N GLU A 322 -35.50 -1.51 20.97
CA GLU A 322 -36.13 -0.62 19.99
C GLU A 322 -35.44 -0.72 18.62
N ALA A 323 -36.20 -1.13 17.61
CA ALA A 323 -35.74 -1.27 16.22
C ALA A 323 -35.52 0.11 15.56
N LYS A 324 -34.36 0.72 15.81
CA LYS A 324 -33.93 1.91 15.07
C LYS A 324 -33.45 1.53 13.66
N PRO A 325 -33.62 2.38 12.63
CA PRO A 325 -33.12 2.13 11.27
C PRO A 325 -31.62 1.78 11.21
N GLU A 326 -30.81 2.38 12.10
CA GLU A 326 -29.38 2.07 12.23
C GLU A 326 -29.12 0.62 12.66
N THR A 327 -29.98 0.04 13.49
CA THR A 327 -29.93 -1.36 13.93
C THR A 327 -30.22 -2.32 12.78
N ALA A 328 -31.18 -1.98 11.90
CA ALA A 328 -31.51 -2.80 10.74
C ALA A 328 -30.35 -2.90 9.75
N GLY A 329 -29.70 -1.78 9.42
CA GLY A 329 -28.55 -1.77 8.50
C GLY A 329 -27.34 -2.54 9.02
N ARG A 330 -27.06 -2.46 10.32
CA ARG A 330 -25.96 -3.22 10.93
C ARG A 330 -26.24 -4.73 10.97
N LYS A 331 -27.49 -5.13 11.24
CA LYS A 331 -27.91 -6.54 11.16
C LYS A 331 -27.78 -7.09 9.74
N GLU A 332 -28.27 -6.34 8.74
CA GLU A 332 -28.15 -6.69 7.33
C GLU A 332 -26.68 -6.84 6.92
N PHE A 333 -25.81 -5.91 7.34
CA PHE A 333 -24.37 -6.00 7.10
C PHE A 333 -23.73 -7.27 7.65
N ASN A 334 -24.13 -7.70 8.86
CA ASN A 334 -23.69 -8.97 9.43
C ASN A 334 -24.19 -10.18 8.60
N GLU A 335 -25.51 -10.24 8.35
CA GLU A 335 -26.15 -11.38 7.68
C GLU A 335 -25.69 -11.53 6.22
N LYS A 336 -25.40 -10.42 5.55
CA LYS A 336 -25.02 -10.35 4.13
C LYS A 336 -23.51 -10.26 3.89
N PHE A 337 -22.68 -10.33 4.94
CA PHE A 337 -21.24 -10.15 4.79
C PHE A 337 -20.61 -11.16 3.82
N SER A 338 -21.06 -12.42 3.83
CA SER A 338 -20.57 -13.46 2.91
C SER A 338 -20.82 -13.12 1.43
N GLU A 339 -21.89 -12.40 1.12
CA GLU A 339 -22.17 -11.91 -0.24
C GLU A 339 -21.19 -10.80 -0.63
N ILE A 340 -20.81 -9.92 0.32
CA ILE A 340 -19.78 -8.89 0.11
C ILE A 340 -18.40 -9.54 -0.09
N GLU A 341 -18.03 -10.52 0.74
CA GLU A 341 -16.77 -11.27 0.58
C GLU A 341 -16.71 -11.97 -0.79
N ALA A 342 -17.80 -12.65 -1.18
CA ALA A 342 -17.89 -13.31 -2.48
C ALA A 342 -17.81 -12.33 -3.66
N LEU A 343 -18.30 -11.09 -3.50
CA LEU A 343 -18.17 -10.05 -4.51
C LEU A 343 -16.70 -9.70 -4.78
N PHE A 344 -15.90 -9.48 -3.73
CA PHE A 344 -14.48 -9.11 -3.87
C PHE A 344 -13.55 -10.29 -4.20
N ALA A 345 -14.04 -11.53 -4.13
CA ALA A 345 -13.31 -12.72 -4.55
C ALA A 345 -13.42 -13.01 -6.07
N ARG A 346 -14.29 -12.31 -6.80
CA ARG A 346 -14.55 -12.54 -8.23
C ARG A 346 -13.91 -11.48 -9.10
N GLU A 347 -13.55 -11.87 -10.32
CA GLU A 347 -13.16 -10.93 -11.38
C GLU A 347 -14.37 -10.09 -11.84
N THR A 348 -14.11 -8.85 -12.25
CA THR A 348 -15.16 -7.96 -12.74
C THR A 348 -15.56 -8.33 -14.16
N GLN A 349 -16.78 -8.86 -14.34
CA GLN A 349 -17.35 -9.20 -15.66
C GLN A 349 -18.26 -8.08 -16.23
N ASP A 350 -18.13 -6.85 -15.74
CA ASP A 350 -18.99 -5.74 -16.15
C ASP A 350 -18.61 -5.24 -17.56
N SER A 351 -19.61 -5.18 -18.44
CA SER A 351 -19.41 -4.79 -19.84
C SER A 351 -18.94 -3.34 -20.03
N THR A 352 -19.33 -2.44 -19.13
CA THR A 352 -18.90 -1.03 -19.15
C THR A 352 -17.45 -0.92 -18.73
N VAL A 353 -17.06 -1.64 -17.67
CA VAL A 353 -15.66 -1.73 -17.22
C VAL A 353 -14.78 -2.26 -18.36
N ARG A 354 -15.22 -3.34 -19.03
CA ARG A 354 -14.48 -3.92 -20.17
C ARG A 354 -14.36 -2.95 -21.35
N LYS A 355 -15.41 -2.18 -21.65
CA LYS A 355 -15.35 -1.17 -22.70
C LYS A 355 -14.30 -0.11 -22.38
N TYR A 356 -14.31 0.47 -21.18
CA TYR A 356 -13.31 1.47 -20.80
C TYR A 356 -11.90 0.91 -20.74
N HIS A 357 -11.73 -0.35 -20.32
CA HIS A 357 -10.48 -1.09 -20.40
C HIS A 357 -9.95 -1.13 -21.83
N ASP A 358 -10.75 -1.63 -22.78
CA ASP A 358 -10.34 -1.81 -24.17
C ASP A 358 -10.04 -0.46 -24.84
N ASP A 359 -10.86 0.57 -24.56
CA ASP A 359 -10.68 1.93 -25.05
C ASP A 359 -9.36 2.56 -24.56
N PHE A 360 -8.99 2.34 -23.30
CA PHE A 360 -7.73 2.83 -22.74
C PHE A 360 -6.53 2.05 -23.29
N LEU A 361 -6.57 0.71 -23.27
CA LEU A 361 -5.43 -0.11 -23.68
C LEU A 361 -5.08 0.06 -25.16
N SER A 362 -6.08 0.27 -26.03
CA SER A 362 -5.84 0.58 -27.44
C SER A 362 -4.97 1.83 -27.60
N ASP A 363 -5.36 2.93 -26.97
CA ASP A 363 -4.61 4.20 -27.03
C ASP A 363 -3.27 4.13 -26.30
N PHE A 364 -3.24 3.46 -25.14
CA PHE A 364 -2.03 3.26 -24.35
C PHE A 364 -0.95 2.52 -25.15
N ASN A 365 -1.32 1.42 -25.82
CA ASN A 365 -0.40 0.65 -26.64
C ASN A 365 0.11 1.46 -27.84
N ASN A 366 -0.74 2.31 -28.44
CA ASN A 366 -0.32 3.22 -29.50
C ASN A 366 0.68 4.28 -29.00
N ALA A 367 0.46 4.84 -27.81
CA ALA A 367 1.33 5.84 -27.20
C ALA A 367 2.67 5.26 -26.72
N ARG A 368 2.69 3.98 -26.33
CA ARG A 368 3.88 3.29 -25.77
C ARG A 368 5.00 3.01 -26.79
N ASN A 369 4.77 3.17 -28.10
CA ASN A 369 5.63 2.67 -29.20
C ASN A 369 7.08 3.23 -29.31
N LYS A 370 7.71 3.66 -28.21
CA LYS A 370 9.14 3.96 -28.10
C LYS A 370 9.82 2.93 -27.18
N SER A 371 10.55 1.99 -27.79
CA SER A 371 11.36 1.00 -27.08
C SER A 371 12.43 1.65 -26.18
N GLY A 372 12.56 1.18 -24.93
CA GLY A 372 13.64 1.57 -24.02
C GLY A 372 13.31 2.69 -23.00
N VAL A 373 12.07 3.17 -22.96
CA VAL A 373 11.62 4.20 -22.00
C VAL A 373 11.14 3.52 -20.71
N SER A 374 11.52 4.06 -19.53
CA SER A 374 11.09 3.53 -18.23
C SER A 374 9.59 3.70 -18.00
N TYR A 375 9.01 2.89 -17.10
CA TYR A 375 7.58 2.96 -16.72
C TYR A 375 7.14 4.39 -16.40
N ILE A 376 7.86 5.08 -15.50
CA ILE A 376 7.57 6.46 -15.10
C ILE A 376 7.50 7.40 -16.31
N ALA A 377 8.51 7.35 -17.19
CA ALA A 377 8.57 8.23 -18.34
C ALA A 377 7.48 7.93 -19.38
N VAL A 378 7.08 6.66 -19.55
CA VAL A 378 5.94 6.30 -20.42
C VAL A 378 4.64 6.87 -19.86
N ILE A 379 4.35 6.64 -18.57
CA ILE A 379 3.10 7.08 -17.96
C ILE A 379 2.99 8.61 -17.95
N GLN A 380 4.05 9.31 -17.58
CA GLN A 380 4.07 10.78 -17.59
C GLN A 380 4.03 11.39 -18.99
N GLY A 381 4.46 10.63 -20.00
CA GLY A 381 4.40 11.02 -21.40
C GLY A 381 3.05 10.76 -22.07
N LEU A 382 2.07 10.17 -21.37
CA LEU A 382 0.75 9.92 -21.94
C LEU A 382 0.04 11.25 -22.25
N PRO A 383 -0.59 11.38 -23.43
CA PRO A 383 -1.47 12.51 -23.71
C PRO A 383 -2.61 12.57 -22.68
N ALA A 384 -3.02 13.78 -22.28
CA ALA A 384 -4.03 13.98 -21.24
C ALA A 384 -5.36 13.22 -21.50
N HIS A 385 -5.77 13.08 -22.76
CA HIS A 385 -6.96 12.30 -23.12
C HIS A 385 -6.79 10.80 -22.87
N VAL A 386 -5.58 10.24 -23.04
CA VAL A 386 -5.28 8.83 -22.75
C VAL A 386 -5.26 8.60 -21.24
N SER A 387 -4.62 9.49 -20.47
CA SER A 387 -4.66 9.43 -19.01
C SER A 387 -6.10 9.50 -18.47
N THR A 388 -6.94 10.35 -19.07
CA THR A 388 -8.36 10.46 -18.72
C THR A 388 -9.11 9.14 -18.95
N LYS A 389 -8.86 8.46 -20.08
CA LYS A 389 -9.45 7.14 -20.35
C LYS A 389 -9.03 6.11 -19.30
N GLY A 390 -7.76 6.09 -18.92
CA GLY A 390 -7.26 5.19 -17.88
C GLY A 390 -7.89 5.47 -16.51
N THR A 391 -8.05 6.75 -16.14
CA THR A 391 -8.74 7.13 -14.90
C THR A 391 -10.20 6.72 -14.93
N LEU A 392 -10.90 6.91 -16.05
CA LEU A 392 -12.29 6.47 -16.22
C LEU A 392 -12.44 4.95 -16.11
N TRP A 393 -11.53 4.19 -16.72
CA TRP A 393 -11.52 2.73 -16.62
C TRP A 393 -11.37 2.29 -15.15
N LEU A 394 -10.34 2.77 -14.46
CA LEU A 394 -10.09 2.38 -13.07
C LEU A 394 -11.19 2.86 -12.12
N GLN A 395 -11.73 4.07 -12.34
CA GLN A 395 -12.87 4.58 -11.56
C GLN A 395 -14.11 3.70 -11.77
N SER A 396 -14.36 3.21 -13.00
CA SER A 396 -15.48 2.31 -13.26
C SER A 396 -15.39 0.99 -12.51
N ILE A 397 -14.18 0.48 -12.25
CA ILE A 397 -13.97 -0.69 -11.38
C ILE A 397 -14.41 -0.35 -9.95
N VAL A 398 -13.92 0.78 -9.41
CA VAL A 398 -14.24 1.24 -8.06
C VAL A 398 -15.74 1.43 -7.88
N ASP A 399 -16.38 2.14 -8.81
CA ASP A 399 -17.82 2.43 -8.79
C ASP A 399 -18.65 1.14 -8.87
N ASN A 400 -18.26 0.20 -9.75
CA ASN A 400 -18.93 -1.10 -9.88
C ASN A 400 -18.94 -1.89 -8.56
N PHE A 401 -17.82 -1.94 -7.83
CA PHE A 401 -17.76 -2.62 -6.53
C PHE A 401 -18.60 -1.90 -5.46
N CYS A 402 -18.57 -0.56 -5.45
CA CYS A 402 -19.35 0.24 -4.52
C CYS A 402 -20.86 0.07 -4.74
N GLU A 403 -21.34 0.19 -5.98
CA GLU A 403 -22.77 0.04 -6.31
C GLU A 403 -23.29 -1.39 -6.08
N LYS A 404 -22.48 -2.42 -6.37
CA LYS A 404 -22.84 -3.80 -6.05
C LYS A 404 -22.93 -4.04 -4.55
N THR A 405 -21.99 -3.50 -3.77
CA THR A 405 -22.04 -3.61 -2.31
C THR A 405 -23.26 -2.87 -1.75
N LYS A 406 -23.57 -1.68 -2.26
CA LYS A 406 -24.77 -0.92 -1.90
C LYS A 406 -26.06 -1.70 -2.14
N SER A 407 -26.10 -2.47 -3.23
CA SER A 407 -27.24 -3.33 -3.57
C SER A 407 -27.38 -4.55 -2.64
N ILE A 408 -26.26 -5.02 -2.06
CA ILE A 408 -26.26 -6.13 -1.09
C ILE A 408 -26.75 -5.65 0.30
N VAL A 409 -26.39 -4.43 0.70
CA VAL A 409 -26.73 -3.86 2.01
C VAL A 409 -27.49 -2.51 1.91
N PRO A 410 -28.68 -2.47 1.28
CA PRO A 410 -29.44 -1.24 1.09
C PRO A 410 -29.84 -0.56 2.41
N SER A 411 -30.10 -1.33 3.46
CA SER A 411 -30.52 -0.82 4.77
C SER A 411 -29.40 -0.11 5.52
N LEU A 412 -28.13 -0.42 5.22
CA LEU A 412 -26.96 0.30 5.76
C LEU A 412 -26.83 1.72 5.18
N SER A 413 -27.55 2.03 4.10
CA SER A 413 -27.59 3.35 3.46
C SER A 413 -26.22 3.88 3.02
N ILE A 414 -25.27 2.99 2.69
CA ILE A 414 -23.93 3.37 2.23
C ILE A 414 -23.99 4.14 0.90
N PHE A 415 -23.05 5.08 0.74
CA PHE A 415 -22.91 5.98 -0.40
C PHE A 415 -24.15 6.86 -0.67
N GLY A 416 -25.05 7.01 0.30
CA GLY A 416 -26.13 7.99 0.27
C GLY A 416 -25.62 9.44 0.40
N LYS A 417 -26.36 10.40 -0.16
CA LYS A 417 -26.05 11.83 -0.03
C LYS A 417 -26.15 12.34 1.40
#